data_AF-A0A0F7JNH3-F1
#
_entry.id   AF-A0A0F7JNH3-F1
#
_cell.length_a   1.000
_cell.length_b   1.000
_cell.length_c   1.000
_cell.angle_alpha   90.00
_cell.angle_beta   90.00
_cell.angle_gamma   90.00
#
_symmetry.space_group_name_H-M   'P 1'
#
loop_
_entity.id
_entity.type
_entity.pdbx_description
1 polymer ?
#
loop_
_entity_poly.entity_id
_entity_poly.type
_entity_poly.pdbx_seq_one_letter_code
_entity_poly.pdbx_strand_id
1 'polypeptide(L)'
;MTHQEGIVQVLAAILSQPPEVLQAFSRGNPFDKLLRSYDEFNAQGQPLYRHRRGGAHYRMSRAAFASGLCASQLYGEHRVPLNIIKRRLLETGGDAGQIRAILRANEVVLITPDEQRHLDASVANGGLALRQRLPEDGSDRLAFAGIEIASETLTRCL
;
A
#
# COMPACT_ATOMS: atom_id res chain seq x y z
N MET A 1 -2.46 -1.64 22.58
CA MET A 1 -1.78 -2.13 21.35
C MET A 1 -2.76 -1.97 20.19
N THR A 2 -2.38 -1.28 19.12
CA THR A 2 -3.24 -1.11 17.93
C THR A 2 -3.13 -2.33 17.02
N HIS A 3 -4.08 -2.51 16.09
CA HIS A 3 -4.03 -3.59 15.10
C HIS A 3 -2.75 -3.53 14.26
N GLN A 4 -2.42 -2.34 13.74
CA GLN A 4 -1.19 -2.10 12.98
C GLN A 4 0.07 -2.47 13.77
N GLU A 5 0.12 -2.16 15.06
CA GLU A 5 1.26 -2.52 15.91
C GLU A 5 1.33 -4.04 16.14
N GLY A 6 0.19 -4.72 16.27
CA GLY A 6 0.15 -6.19 16.29
C GLY A 6 0.71 -6.81 15.01
N ILE A 7 0.36 -6.27 13.84
CA ILE A 7 0.92 -6.72 12.55
C ILE A 7 2.44 -6.48 12.49
N VAL A 8 2.93 -5.33 12.98
CA VAL A 8 4.38 -5.05 13.06
C VAL A 8 5.09 -6.09 13.93
N GLN A 9 4.53 -6.44 15.10
CA GLN A 9 5.12 -7.45 15.98
C GLN A 9 5.12 -8.86 15.35
N VAL A 10 4.02 -9.25 14.70
CA VAL A 10 3.95 -10.53 13.98
C VAL A 10 4.99 -10.59 12.86
N LEU A 11 5.11 -9.52 12.08
CA LEU A 11 6.14 -9.43 11.03
C LEU A 11 7.55 -9.48 11.62
N ALA A 12 7.83 -8.76 12.70
CA ALA A 12 9.12 -8.81 13.38
C ALA A 12 9.46 -10.24 13.82
N ALA A 13 8.53 -10.93 14.48
CA ALA A 13 8.71 -12.29 14.93
C ALA A 13 8.97 -13.28 13.79
N ILE A 14 8.28 -13.13 12.66
CA ILE A 14 8.48 -13.94 11.45
C ILE A 14 9.83 -13.62 10.81
N LEU A 15 10.16 -12.35 10.65
CA LEU A 15 11.37 -11.86 9.97
C LEU A 15 12.66 -12.13 10.75
N SER A 16 12.55 -12.39 12.06
CA SER A 16 13.65 -12.86 12.90
C SER A 16 13.82 -14.38 12.91
N GLN A 17 12.97 -15.15 12.18
CA GLN A 17 13.14 -16.60 12.09
C GLN A 17 14.34 -17.00 11.22
N PRO A 18 14.88 -18.22 11.40
CA PRO A 18 15.94 -18.76 10.55
C PRO A 18 15.58 -18.77 9.05
N PRO A 19 16.57 -18.69 8.14
CA PRO A 19 16.35 -18.64 6.70
C PRO A 19 15.45 -19.75 6.15
N GLU A 20 15.56 -20.97 6.67
CA GLU A 20 14.73 -22.11 6.26
C GLU A 20 13.24 -21.91 6.59
N VAL A 21 12.93 -21.30 7.74
CA VAL A 21 11.56 -20.98 8.16
C VAL A 21 11.02 -19.82 7.31
N LEU A 22 11.84 -18.80 7.08
CA LEU A 22 11.51 -17.68 6.19
C LEU A 22 11.23 -18.13 4.76
N GLN A 23 12.02 -19.06 4.26
CA GLN A 23 11.84 -19.63 2.93
C GLN A 23 10.52 -20.40 2.85
N ALA A 24 10.18 -21.20 3.86
CA ALA A 24 8.90 -21.92 3.93
C ALA A 24 7.71 -20.95 4.00
N PHE A 25 7.81 -19.90 4.82
CA PHE A 25 6.81 -18.84 4.93
C PHE A 25 6.58 -18.13 3.58
N SER A 26 7.67 -17.83 2.88
CA SER A 26 7.64 -17.08 1.61
C SER A 26 7.10 -17.89 0.42
N ARG A 27 6.89 -19.21 0.54
CA ARG A 27 6.30 -20.04 -0.52
C ARG A 27 4.80 -19.77 -0.75
N GLY A 28 4.12 -19.14 0.21
CA GLY A 28 2.73 -18.71 0.07
C GLY A 28 2.59 -17.22 -0.26
N ASN A 29 1.40 -16.66 0.03
CA ASN A 29 1.14 -15.21 -0.01
C ASN A 29 0.89 -14.59 1.38
N PRO A 30 1.65 -14.92 2.45
CA PRO A 30 1.33 -14.41 3.78
C PRO A 30 1.63 -12.92 3.94
N PHE A 31 2.67 -12.40 3.28
CA PHE A 31 2.95 -10.95 3.26
C PHE A 31 1.77 -10.17 2.67
N ASP A 32 1.19 -10.63 1.56
CA ASP A 32 0.04 -9.93 0.96
C ASP A 32 -1.17 -9.89 1.89
N LYS A 33 -1.40 -10.97 2.65
CA LYS A 33 -2.47 -11.02 3.66
C LYS A 33 -2.20 -10.09 4.84
N LEU A 34 -0.96 -10.07 5.33
CA LEU A 34 -0.55 -9.21 6.45
C LEU A 34 -0.59 -7.73 6.06
N LEU A 35 -0.08 -7.38 4.88
CA LEU A 35 -0.14 -6.02 4.34
C LEU A 35 -1.59 -5.57 4.14
N ARG A 36 -2.42 -6.42 3.52
CA ARG A 36 -3.85 -6.12 3.37
C ARG A 36 -4.55 -5.94 4.71
N SER A 37 -4.18 -6.72 5.73
CA SER A 37 -4.74 -6.56 7.08
C SER A 37 -4.21 -5.31 7.79
N TYR A 38 -2.97 -4.91 7.55
CA TYR A 38 -2.42 -3.64 8.03
C TYR A 38 -3.21 -2.45 7.47
N ASP A 39 -3.51 -2.49 6.17
CA ASP A 39 -4.25 -1.46 5.42
C ASP A 39 -5.77 -1.54 5.60
N GLU A 40 -6.26 -2.49 6.40
CA GLU A 40 -7.66 -2.56 6.82
C GLU A 40 -7.93 -1.67 8.04
N PHE A 41 -6.93 -0.99 8.61
CA PHE A 41 -7.08 -0.10 9.75
C PHE A 41 -6.28 1.18 9.56
N ASN A 42 -6.77 2.31 10.04
CA ASN A 42 -5.98 3.56 10.09
C ASN A 42 -4.98 3.56 11.26
N ALA A 43 -4.17 4.62 11.34
CA ALA A 43 -3.17 4.82 12.41
C ALA A 43 -3.79 4.85 13.82
N GLN A 44 -5.07 5.25 13.93
CA GLN A 44 -5.85 5.28 15.16
C GLN A 44 -6.49 3.92 15.50
N GLY A 45 -6.25 2.88 14.70
CA GLY A 45 -6.79 1.53 14.91
C GLY A 45 -8.26 1.39 14.54
N GLN A 46 -8.82 2.33 13.78
CA GLN A 46 -10.19 2.24 13.28
C GLN A 46 -10.24 1.42 11.99
N PRO A 47 -11.17 0.46 11.88
CA PRO A 47 -11.31 -0.38 10.69
C PRO A 47 -11.76 0.45 9.47
N LEU A 48 -11.04 0.27 8.38
CA LEU A 48 -11.34 0.69 7.02
C LEU A 48 -12.24 -0.39 6.39
N TYR A 49 -13.52 -0.45 6.79
CA TYR A 49 -14.46 -1.51 6.42
C TYR A 49 -14.65 -1.71 4.89
N ARG A 50 -14.70 -2.97 4.44
CA ARG A 50 -14.97 -3.37 3.05
C ARG A 50 -16.40 -3.09 2.53
N HIS A 51 -17.40 -2.98 3.40
CA HIS A 51 -18.82 -2.92 3.00
C HIS A 51 -19.46 -1.52 3.04
N ARG A 52 -18.80 -0.54 3.67
CA ARG A 52 -19.08 0.88 3.49
C ARG A 52 -17.75 1.53 3.17
N ARG A 53 -17.39 1.55 1.89
CA ARG A 53 -16.23 2.30 1.41
C ARG A 53 -16.53 3.80 1.62
N GLY A 54 -16.34 4.28 2.83
CA GLY A 54 -16.40 5.69 3.15
C GLY A 54 -15.09 6.31 2.70
N GLY A 55 -15.15 7.20 1.71
CA GLY A 55 -13.97 7.96 1.25
C GLY A 55 -13.25 8.76 2.34
N ALA A 56 -13.89 8.90 3.50
CA ALA A 56 -13.44 9.65 4.67
C ALA A 56 -12.11 9.20 5.31
N HIS A 57 -11.60 8.02 4.97
CA HIS A 57 -10.45 7.41 5.66
C HIS A 57 -9.28 7.01 4.74
N TYR A 58 -9.45 7.14 3.43
CA TYR A 58 -8.38 6.94 2.47
C TYR A 58 -7.95 8.28 1.91
N ARG A 59 -6.65 8.41 1.66
CA ARG A 59 -6.19 9.47 0.77
C ARG A 59 -6.67 9.18 -0.64
N MET A 60 -6.97 10.24 -1.39
CA MET A 60 -7.49 10.13 -2.75
C MET A 60 -6.57 10.87 -3.72
N SER A 61 -6.45 10.40 -4.95
CA SER A 61 -5.97 11.25 -6.04
C SER A 61 -6.88 12.47 -6.20
N ARG A 62 -6.36 13.57 -6.75
CA ARG A 62 -7.16 14.75 -7.08
C ARG A 62 -8.34 14.41 -8.00
N ALA A 63 -8.12 13.53 -8.98
CA ALA A 63 -9.18 13.08 -9.88
C ALA A 63 -10.25 12.29 -9.13
N ALA A 64 -9.86 11.35 -8.25
CA ALA A 64 -10.80 10.59 -7.44
C ALA A 64 -11.62 11.49 -6.51
N PHE A 65 -10.97 12.45 -5.85
CA PHE A 65 -11.63 13.42 -4.98
C PHE A 65 -12.64 14.31 -5.73
N ALA A 66 -12.25 14.81 -6.92
CA ALA A 66 -13.10 15.66 -7.74
C ALA A 66 -14.26 14.90 -8.43
N SER A 67 -14.11 13.60 -8.66
CA SER A 67 -15.09 12.79 -9.41
C SER A 67 -16.45 12.64 -8.71
N GLY A 68 -16.51 12.84 -7.40
CA GLY A 68 -17.71 12.56 -6.58
C GLY A 68 -18.11 11.08 -6.54
N LEU A 69 -17.30 10.19 -7.11
CA LEU A 69 -17.54 8.74 -7.07
C LEU A 69 -17.51 8.25 -5.63
N CYS A 70 -18.41 7.31 -5.31
CA CYS A 70 -18.31 6.64 -4.02
C CYS A 70 -17.08 5.74 -4.02
N ALA A 71 -16.43 5.53 -2.86
CA ALA A 71 -15.19 4.76 -2.85
C ALA A 71 -15.36 3.31 -3.33
N SER A 72 -16.60 2.77 -3.37
CA SER A 72 -16.89 1.47 -4.00
C SER A 72 -16.62 1.41 -5.50
N GLN A 73 -16.55 2.57 -6.15
CA GLN A 73 -16.25 2.74 -7.56
C GLN A 73 -14.78 3.10 -7.82
N LEU A 74 -13.99 3.32 -6.76
CA LEU A 74 -12.56 3.65 -6.83
C LEU A 74 -11.70 2.41 -6.61
N TYR A 75 -10.44 2.48 -7.06
CA TYR A 75 -9.43 1.45 -6.90
C TYR A 75 -8.43 1.86 -5.82
N GLY A 76 -8.04 0.89 -4.97
CA GLY A 76 -6.96 1.11 -4.01
C GLY A 76 -5.64 0.72 -4.63
N GLU A 77 -4.70 1.65 -4.71
CA GLU A 77 -3.37 1.44 -5.25
C GLU A 77 -2.31 1.71 -4.17
N HIS A 78 -1.33 0.82 -4.06
CA HIS A 78 -0.18 1.03 -3.18
C HIS A 78 0.81 1.98 -3.86
N ARG A 79 1.35 2.95 -3.10
CA ARG A 79 2.40 3.84 -3.61
C ARG A 79 3.66 3.11 -4.05
N VAL A 80 3.97 1.97 -3.41
CA VAL A 80 5.13 1.14 -3.73
C VAL A 80 4.66 -0.25 -4.16
N PRO A 81 5.23 -0.85 -5.24
CA PRO A 81 4.94 -2.23 -5.62
C PRO A 81 5.16 -3.23 -4.47
N LEU A 82 4.23 -4.17 -4.31
CA LEU A 82 4.27 -5.16 -3.22
C LEU A 82 5.54 -6.03 -3.23
N ASN A 83 6.07 -6.39 -4.41
CA ASN A 83 7.34 -7.14 -4.51
C ASN A 83 8.52 -6.36 -3.92
N ILE A 84 8.53 -5.03 -4.04
CA ILE A 84 9.57 -4.17 -3.45
C ILE A 84 9.38 -4.09 -1.93
N ILE A 85 8.14 -3.96 -1.46
CA ILE A 85 7.83 -3.97 -0.03
C ILE A 85 8.29 -5.28 0.61
N LYS A 86 7.96 -6.43 -0.01
CA LYS A 86 8.43 -7.75 0.44
C LYS A 86 9.95 -7.80 0.56
N ARG A 87 10.67 -7.34 -0.47
CA ARG A 87 12.14 -7.30 -0.46
C ARG A 87 12.68 -6.45 0.69
N ARG A 88 12.17 -5.22 0.85
CA ARG A 88 12.56 -4.31 1.95
C ARG A 88 12.29 -4.92 3.32
N LEU A 89 11.14 -5.59 3.50
CA LEU A 89 10.80 -6.25 4.76
C LEU A 89 11.79 -7.37 5.10
N LEU A 90 12.18 -8.18 4.12
CA LEU A 90 13.17 -9.26 4.31
C LEU A 90 14.55 -8.71 4.72
N GLU A 91 14.92 -7.52 4.24
CA GLU A 91 16.19 -6.87 4.58
C GLU A 91 16.23 -6.33 6.02
N THR A 92 15.09 -6.21 6.71
CA THR A 92 15.03 -5.63 8.08
C THR A 92 15.58 -6.54 9.18
N GLY A 93 15.69 -7.85 8.93
CA GLY A 93 16.04 -8.82 9.97
C GLY A 93 15.07 -8.87 11.16
N GLY A 94 13.85 -8.33 11.01
CA GLY A 94 12.87 -8.24 12.09
C GLY A 94 12.93 -6.95 12.93
N ASP A 95 13.70 -5.95 12.53
CA ASP A 95 13.68 -4.65 13.22
C ASP A 95 12.31 -3.97 13.10
N ALA A 96 11.60 -3.88 14.23
CA ALA A 96 10.25 -3.33 14.29
C ALA A 96 10.19 -1.84 13.88
N GLY A 97 11.27 -1.08 14.09
CA GLY A 97 11.37 0.33 13.70
C GLY A 97 11.38 0.48 12.18
N GLN A 98 12.21 -0.29 11.49
CA GLN A 98 12.31 -0.33 10.04
C GLN A 98 11.05 -0.89 9.40
N ILE A 99 10.47 -1.96 9.95
CA ILE A 99 9.18 -2.50 9.49
C ILE A 99 8.10 -1.40 9.55
N ARG A 100 8.00 -0.68 10.67
CA ARG A 100 7.03 0.41 10.82
C ARG A 100 7.26 1.51 9.79
N ALA A 101 8.51 1.87 9.51
CA ALA A 101 8.84 2.87 8.49
C ALA A 101 8.43 2.42 7.08
N ILE A 102 8.71 1.15 6.71
CA ILE A 102 8.33 0.57 5.42
C ILE A 102 6.81 0.57 5.24
N LEU A 103 6.07 0.09 6.24
CA LEU A 103 4.61 -0.02 6.16
C LEU A 103 3.94 1.36 6.09
N ARG A 104 4.40 2.35 6.87
CA ARG A 104 3.90 3.73 6.80
C ARG A 104 4.16 4.38 5.45
N ALA A 105 5.31 4.09 4.83
CA ALA A 105 5.62 4.58 3.49
C ALA A 105 4.75 3.92 2.40
N ASN A 106 4.19 2.74 2.66
CA ASN A 106 3.37 1.97 1.73
C ASN A 106 1.86 2.18 1.97
N GLU A 107 1.42 3.43 1.99
CA GLU A 107 -0.01 3.74 2.09
C GLU A 107 -0.78 3.30 0.83
N VAL A 108 -2.05 2.94 1.04
CA VAL A 108 -3.04 2.73 -0.03
C VAL A 108 -3.75 4.04 -0.32
N VAL A 109 -3.76 4.44 -1.60
CA VAL A 109 -4.45 5.64 -2.09
C VAL A 109 -5.59 5.22 -3.01
N LEU A 110 -6.74 5.88 -2.90
CA LEU A 110 -7.84 5.67 -3.82
C LEU A 110 -7.62 6.46 -5.10
N ILE A 111 -7.68 5.77 -6.24
CA ILE A 111 -7.56 6.32 -7.57
C ILE A 111 -8.77 5.96 -8.43
N THR A 112 -8.96 6.71 -9.51
CA THR A 112 -10.03 6.47 -10.48
C THR A 112 -9.76 5.22 -11.33
N PRO A 113 -10.81 4.63 -11.94
CA PRO A 113 -10.63 3.55 -12.91
C PRO A 113 -9.70 3.91 -14.08
N ASP A 114 -9.69 5.19 -14.47
CA ASP A 114 -8.88 5.69 -15.59
C ASP A 114 -7.41 5.77 -15.21
N GLU A 115 -7.11 6.27 -14.02
CA GLU A 115 -5.76 6.27 -13.44
C GLU A 115 -5.23 4.83 -13.28
N GLN A 116 -6.05 3.90 -12.77
CA GLN A 116 -5.65 2.49 -12.67
C GLN A 116 -5.31 1.91 -14.05
N ARG A 117 -6.15 2.16 -15.06
CA ARG A 117 -5.89 1.71 -16.43
C ARG A 117 -4.59 2.28 -16.98
N HIS A 118 -4.31 3.55 -16.72
CA HIS A 118 -3.07 4.19 -17.15
C HIS A 118 -1.82 3.58 -16.48
N LEU A 119 -1.90 3.27 -15.18
CA LEU A 119 -0.81 2.63 -14.45
C LEU A 119 -0.51 1.21 -14.95
N ASP A 120 -1.55 0.42 -15.22
CA ASP A 120 -1.43 -1.01 -15.54
C ASP A 120 -1.26 -1.33 -17.03
N ALA A 121 -1.75 -0.47 -17.92
CA ALA A 121 -1.66 -0.71 -19.35
C ALA A 121 -0.20 -0.76 -19.83
N SER A 122 0.05 -1.57 -20.86
CA SER A 122 1.37 -1.61 -21.51
C SER A 122 1.69 -0.27 -22.15
N VAL A 123 2.98 0.01 -22.35
CA VAL A 123 3.44 1.21 -23.05
C VAL A 123 2.84 1.30 -24.46
N ALA A 124 2.72 0.16 -25.16
CA ALA A 124 2.08 0.09 -26.47
C ALA A 124 0.60 0.51 -26.47
N ASN A 125 -0.07 0.46 -25.32
CA ASN A 125 -1.47 0.86 -25.13
C ASN A 125 -1.60 2.20 -24.39
N GLY A 126 -0.54 3.02 -24.36
CA GLY A 126 -0.55 4.35 -23.73
C GLY A 126 -0.52 4.33 -22.18
N GLY A 127 -0.12 3.21 -21.58
CA GLY A 127 0.08 3.10 -20.13
C GLY A 127 1.55 3.10 -19.71
N LEU A 128 1.79 2.87 -18.41
CA LEU A 128 3.14 2.93 -17.81
C LEU A 128 3.72 1.55 -17.45
N ALA A 129 2.92 0.48 -17.54
CA ALA A 129 3.30 -0.89 -17.18
C ALA A 129 3.92 -1.00 -15.78
N LEU A 130 3.39 -0.26 -14.80
CA LEU A 130 3.99 -0.13 -13.47
C LEU A 130 3.66 -1.28 -12.52
N ARG A 131 2.80 -2.22 -12.96
CA ARG A 131 2.28 -3.33 -12.14
C ARG A 131 3.35 -4.11 -11.35
N GLN A 132 4.61 -4.12 -11.80
CA GLN A 132 5.67 -4.92 -11.19
C GLN A 132 6.98 -4.17 -10.92
N ARG A 133 7.10 -2.90 -11.28
CA ARG A 133 8.37 -2.15 -11.19
C ARG A 133 8.16 -0.77 -10.59
N LEU A 134 9.12 -0.36 -9.76
CA LEU A 134 9.25 1.05 -9.43
C LEU A 134 9.85 1.79 -10.62
N PRO A 135 9.57 3.08 -10.72
CA PRO A 135 10.38 4.03 -11.47
C PRO A 135 11.89 3.89 -11.19
N GLU A 136 12.72 4.11 -12.20
CA GLU A 136 14.18 4.06 -12.08
C GLU A 136 14.72 5.15 -11.14
N ASP A 137 14.02 6.28 -11.04
CA ASP A 137 14.35 7.40 -10.15
C ASP A 137 13.97 7.14 -8.68
N GLY A 138 13.37 5.98 -8.37
CA GLY A 138 12.98 5.59 -7.02
C GLY A 138 11.76 6.33 -6.47
N SER A 139 11.09 7.16 -7.29
CA SER A 139 9.84 7.81 -6.92
C SER A 139 8.71 6.77 -6.73
N ASP A 140 7.69 7.14 -5.95
CA ASP A 140 6.51 6.29 -5.83
C ASP A 140 5.72 6.25 -7.15
N ARG A 141 4.95 5.18 -7.35
CA ARG A 141 4.25 4.93 -8.62
C ARG A 141 3.29 6.04 -9.02
N LEU A 142 2.62 6.65 -8.03
CA LEU A 142 1.63 7.68 -8.29
C LEU A 142 2.31 8.98 -8.68
N ALA A 143 3.35 9.37 -7.95
CA ALA A 143 4.17 10.54 -8.28
C ALA A 143 4.79 10.43 -9.68
N PHE A 144 5.35 9.27 -10.03
CA PHE A 144 5.90 9.03 -11.37
C PHE A 144 4.85 9.11 -12.48
N ALA A 145 3.64 8.64 -12.20
CA ALA A 145 2.52 8.73 -13.13
C ALA A 145 1.90 10.14 -13.21
N GLY A 146 2.42 11.12 -12.48
CA GLY A 146 1.83 12.45 -12.37
C GLY A 146 0.48 12.46 -11.63
N ILE A 147 0.17 11.41 -10.88
CA ILE A 147 -1.06 11.30 -10.09
C ILE A 147 -0.84 12.01 -8.76
N GLU A 148 -1.41 13.22 -8.67
CA GLU A 148 -1.34 14.02 -7.45
C GLU A 148 -2.37 13.56 -6.41
N ILE A 149 -1.95 13.47 -5.16
CA ILE A 149 -2.84 13.15 -4.04
C ILE A 149 -3.47 14.45 -3.52
N ALA A 150 -4.80 14.47 -3.37
CA ALA A 150 -5.54 15.61 -2.86
C ALA A 150 -5.08 15.96 -1.43
N SER A 151 -4.55 17.17 -1.25
CA SER A 151 -4.01 17.65 0.03
C SER A 151 -5.04 17.67 1.15
N GLU A 152 -6.30 17.86 0.80
CA GLU A 152 -7.47 17.90 1.68
C GLU A 152 -7.70 16.53 2.35
N THR A 153 -7.17 15.46 1.76
CA THR A 153 -7.22 14.10 2.30
C THR A 153 -6.00 13.75 3.13
N LEU A 154 -4.92 14.56 3.13
CA LEU A 154 -3.75 14.38 4.00
C LEU A 154 -4.07 14.60 5.48
N THR A 155 -5.02 15.48 5.78
CA THR A 155 -5.19 16.09 7.12
C THR A 155 -5.97 15.24 8.14
N ARG A 156 -6.13 13.93 7.91
CA ARG A 156 -6.80 13.02 8.85
C ARG A 156 -5.89 11.98 9.52
N CYS A 157 -4.60 12.03 9.24
CA CYS A 157 -3.60 11.16 9.86
C CYS A 157 -2.57 11.99 10.63
N LEU A 158 -2.99 12.57 11.77
CA LEU A 158 -2.10 12.92 12.87
C LEU A 158 -2.70 12.35 14.16
#